data_AF-A0A5P2H9V5-F1
#
_entry.id   AF-A0A5P2H9V5-F1
#
_cell.length_a   1.000
_cell.length_b   1.000
_cell.length_c   1.000
_cell.angle_alpha   90.00
_cell.angle_beta   90.00
_cell.angle_gamma   90.00
#
_symmetry.space_group_name_H-M   'P 1'
#
loop_
_entity.id
_entity.type
_entity.pdbx_description
1 polymer ?
#
loop_
_entity_poly.entity_id
_entity_poly.type
_entity_poly.pdbx_seq_one_letter_code
_entity_poly.pdbx_strand_id
1 'polypeptide(L)'
;MTNMDDLFPLPAVLIEYLLSPALDRTDSHITSLCRRLSYVGEVMDRIKAGPDDGQVLYDLLSSVENDLFVILGSGLSSSRSEDSTYIMHVSWPADCSVASMYEALPKTVVAALTRGVGKLGMRDTEATEWVSQWCLALKKILQMLIDADALEHAMAALLAVDLLLTNLVSFITAMHLNPFLDRQG
;
A
#
# COMPACT_ATOMS: atom_id res chain seq x y z
N MET A 1 -18.25 -17.12 3.06
CA MET A 1 -16.95 -17.81 2.98
C MET A 1 -16.26 -17.28 1.74
N THR A 2 -15.29 -16.39 1.90
CA THR A 2 -14.44 -15.93 0.78
C THR A 2 -13.57 -17.11 0.37
N ASN A 3 -13.53 -17.44 -0.91
CA ASN A 3 -12.74 -18.55 -1.43
C ASN A 3 -11.25 -18.23 -1.20
N MET A 4 -10.46 -19.20 -0.72
CA MET A 4 -9.02 -18.99 -0.50
C MET A 4 -8.27 -18.68 -1.81
N ASP A 5 -8.83 -19.06 -2.96
CA ASP A 5 -8.29 -18.79 -4.29
C ASP A 5 -8.39 -17.31 -4.72
N ASP A 6 -9.17 -16.49 -4.00
CA ASP A 6 -9.32 -15.04 -4.30
C ASP A 6 -8.35 -14.15 -3.49
N LEU A 7 -7.50 -14.76 -2.65
CA LEU A 7 -6.57 -14.05 -1.78
C LEU A 7 -5.24 -13.75 -2.48
N PHE A 8 -4.61 -12.64 -2.10
CA PHE A 8 -3.33 -12.22 -2.66
C PHE A 8 -2.26 -13.32 -2.47
N PRO A 9 -1.60 -13.77 -3.54
CA PRO A 9 -0.64 -14.87 -3.47
C PRO A 9 0.70 -14.36 -2.92
N LEU A 10 0.97 -14.64 -1.64
CA LEU A 10 2.26 -14.33 -1.03
C LEU A 10 3.35 -15.29 -1.55
N PRO A 11 4.59 -14.79 -1.75
CA PRO A 11 5.71 -15.63 -2.15
C PRO A 11 6.11 -16.60 -1.03
N ALA A 12 6.55 -17.80 -1.41
CA ALA A 12 6.91 -18.86 -0.46
C ALA A 12 8.00 -18.42 0.53
N VAL A 13 9.02 -17.70 0.06
CA VAL A 13 10.12 -17.19 0.90
C VAL A 13 9.65 -16.29 2.04
N LEU A 14 8.59 -15.52 1.82
CA LEU A 14 8.00 -14.68 2.85
C LEU A 14 7.14 -15.50 3.82
N ILE A 15 6.34 -16.43 3.30
CA ILE A 15 5.54 -17.35 4.13
C ILE A 15 6.43 -18.13 5.09
N GLU A 16 7.50 -18.74 4.57
CA GLU A 16 8.47 -19.51 5.35
C GLU A 16 9.13 -18.65 6.44
N TYR A 17 9.50 -17.41 6.11
CA TYR A 17 10.08 -16.49 7.09
C TYR A 17 9.08 -16.08 8.18
N LEU A 18 7.82 -15.79 7.82
CA LEU A 18 6.77 -15.44 8.77
C LEU A 18 6.46 -16.59 9.75
N LEU A 19 6.47 -17.83 9.27
CA LEU A 19 6.28 -19.04 10.09
C LEU A 19 7.53 -19.44 10.88
N SER A 20 8.68 -18.85 10.58
CA SER A 20 9.95 -19.22 11.22
C SER A 20 9.95 -18.90 12.72
N PRO A 21 10.78 -19.59 13.54
CA PRO A 21 10.86 -19.31 14.98
C PRO A 21 11.24 -17.87 15.35
N ALA A 22 11.83 -17.12 14.41
CA ALA A 22 12.20 -15.72 14.62
C ALA A 22 10.95 -14.81 14.71
N LEU A 23 9.89 -15.14 13.96
CA LEU A 23 8.67 -14.34 13.89
C LEU A 23 7.44 -15.03 14.48
N ASP A 24 7.41 -16.36 14.50
CA ASP A 24 6.37 -17.20 15.12
C ASP A 24 4.94 -16.77 14.76
N ARG A 25 4.73 -16.39 13.48
CA ARG A 25 3.41 -15.98 13.01
C ARG A 25 2.57 -17.22 12.69
N THR A 26 1.29 -17.12 12.97
CA THR A 26 0.33 -18.19 12.71
C THR A 26 -0.27 -18.07 11.30
N ASP A 27 -0.91 -19.14 10.82
CA ASP A 27 -1.65 -19.12 9.55
C ASP A 27 -2.76 -18.05 9.51
N SER A 28 -3.31 -17.68 10.67
CA SER A 28 -4.28 -16.60 10.76
C SER A 28 -3.65 -15.23 10.48
N HIS A 29 -2.41 -14.99 10.90
CA HIS A 29 -1.67 -13.77 10.57
C HIS A 29 -1.38 -13.71 9.06
N ILE A 30 -0.97 -14.82 8.46
CA ILE A 30 -0.71 -14.92 7.01
C ILE A 30 -2.00 -14.65 6.22
N THR A 31 -3.10 -15.28 6.62
CA THR A 31 -4.42 -15.05 6.00
C THR A 31 -4.85 -13.59 6.10
N SER A 32 -4.60 -12.95 7.25
CA SER A 32 -4.89 -11.52 7.45
C SER A 32 -4.07 -10.64 6.49
N LEU A 33 -2.77 -10.93 6.34
CA LEU A 33 -1.89 -10.23 5.41
C LEU A 33 -2.36 -10.39 3.95
N CYS A 34 -2.69 -11.60 3.52
CA CYS A 34 -3.23 -11.84 2.18
C CYS A 34 -4.52 -11.04 1.93
N ARG A 35 -5.46 -11.04 2.88
CA ARG A 35 -6.72 -10.27 2.77
C ARG A 35 -6.46 -8.78 2.63
N ARG A 36 -5.53 -8.25 3.41
CA ARG A 36 -5.14 -6.84 3.30
C ARG A 36 -4.58 -6.53 1.92
N LEU A 37 -3.67 -7.35 1.41
CA LEU A 37 -3.07 -7.11 0.09
C LEU A 37 -4.10 -7.27 -1.05
N SER A 38 -5.07 -8.18 -0.91
CA SER A 38 -6.23 -8.22 -1.80
C SER A 38 -7.01 -6.91 -1.78
N TYR A 39 -7.28 -6.36 -0.59
CA TYR A 39 -8.01 -5.10 -0.44
C TYR A 39 -7.24 -3.90 -1.00
N VAL A 40 -5.90 -3.90 -0.91
CA VAL A 40 -5.05 -2.93 -1.62
C VAL A 40 -5.28 -3.00 -3.13
N GLY A 41 -5.40 -4.20 -3.70
CA GLY A 41 -5.74 -4.42 -5.10
C GLY A 41 -7.11 -3.83 -5.46
N GLU A 42 -8.13 -4.07 -4.64
CA GLU A 42 -9.48 -3.52 -4.84
C GLU A 42 -9.49 -1.98 -4.82
N VAL A 43 -8.77 -1.36 -3.88
CA VAL A 43 -8.62 0.10 -3.82
C VAL A 43 -7.92 0.62 -5.07
N MET A 44 -6.85 -0.03 -5.52
CA MET A 44 -6.17 0.34 -6.76
C MET A 44 -7.10 0.27 -7.97
N ASP A 45 -7.93 -0.77 -8.08
CA ASP A 45 -8.88 -0.93 -9.17
C ASP A 45 -9.97 0.14 -9.15
N ARG A 46 -10.50 0.49 -7.97
CA ARG A 46 -11.43 1.61 -7.81
C ARG A 46 -10.83 2.94 -8.24
N ILE A 47 -9.60 3.24 -7.81
CA ILE A 47 -8.91 4.48 -8.22
C ILE A 47 -8.69 4.50 -9.74
N LYS A 48 -8.33 3.36 -10.32
CA LYS A 48 -8.06 3.24 -11.76
C LYS A 48 -9.32 3.33 -12.61
N ALA A 49 -10.47 2.84 -12.12
CA ALA A 49 -11.76 3.02 -12.78
C ALA A 49 -12.11 4.51 -12.94
N GLY A 50 -11.56 5.36 -12.08
CA GLY A 50 -11.81 6.79 -12.06
C GLY A 50 -13.12 7.12 -11.35
N PRO A 51 -13.48 8.41 -11.28
CA PRO A 51 -14.74 8.82 -10.68
C PRO A 51 -15.92 8.34 -11.53
N ASP A 52 -17.06 8.06 -10.89
CA ASP A 52 -18.32 7.79 -11.59
C ASP A 52 -18.75 9.00 -12.42
N ASP A 53 -19.62 8.79 -13.42
CA ASP A 53 -20.15 9.87 -14.26
C ASP A 53 -20.67 11.05 -13.42
N GLY A 54 -20.01 12.20 -13.54
CA GLY A 54 -20.38 13.43 -12.83
C GLY A 54 -19.68 13.66 -11.48
N GLN A 55 -18.86 12.72 -10.99
CA GLN A 55 -17.99 12.95 -9.83
C GLN A 55 -16.61 13.49 -10.26
N VAL A 56 -16.00 14.28 -9.38
CA VAL A 56 -14.62 14.78 -9.55
C VAL A 56 -13.63 13.86 -8.83
N LEU A 57 -12.37 13.85 -9.28
CA LEU A 57 -11.29 13.03 -8.69
C LEU A 57 -11.21 13.17 -7.16
N TYR A 58 -11.52 14.36 -6.63
CA TYR A 58 -11.58 14.64 -5.21
C TYR A 58 -12.55 13.73 -4.43
N ASP A 59 -13.74 13.48 -4.97
CA ASP A 59 -14.79 12.68 -4.30
C ASP A 59 -14.38 11.21 -4.23
N LEU A 60 -13.83 10.70 -5.35
CA LEU A 60 -13.25 9.36 -5.40
C LEU A 60 -12.15 9.20 -4.35
N LEU A 61 -11.18 10.13 -4.32
CA LEU A 61 -10.06 10.11 -3.39
C LEU A 61 -10.51 10.20 -1.92
N SER A 62 -11.53 11.01 -1.63
CA SER A 62 -12.11 11.11 -0.29
C SER A 62 -12.84 9.82 0.11
N SER A 63 -13.53 9.16 -0.83
CA SER A 63 -14.20 7.88 -0.55
C SER A 63 -13.21 6.77 -0.22
N VAL A 64 -12.04 6.79 -0.86
CA VAL A 64 -10.97 5.80 -0.69
C VAL A 64 -10.16 6.02 0.59
N GLU A 65 -10.13 7.23 1.13
CA GLU A 65 -9.35 7.56 2.33
C GLU A 65 -9.69 6.64 3.53
N ASN A 66 -10.97 6.37 3.74
CA ASN A 66 -11.43 5.45 4.80
C ASN A 66 -10.91 4.02 4.57
N ASP A 67 -10.92 3.54 3.32
CA ASP A 67 -10.39 2.22 2.98
C ASP A 67 -8.88 2.15 3.28
N LEU A 68 -8.13 3.22 2.99
CA LEU A 68 -6.71 3.31 3.32
C LEU A 68 -6.45 3.27 4.83
N PHE A 69 -7.28 3.94 5.63
CA PHE A 69 -7.17 3.85 7.09
C PHE A 69 -7.48 2.45 7.63
N VAL A 70 -8.42 1.72 7.01
CA VAL A 70 -8.68 0.32 7.36
C VAL A 70 -7.49 -0.58 6.99
N ILE A 71 -6.88 -0.35 5.82
CA ILE A 71 -5.70 -1.12 5.35
C ILE A 71 -4.46 -0.84 6.23
N LEU A 72 -4.22 0.42 6.58
CA LEU A 72 -3.06 0.86 7.34
C LEU A 72 -3.22 0.71 8.86
N GLY A 73 -4.46 0.73 9.35
CA GLY A 73 -4.77 0.51 10.75
C GLY A 73 -4.49 -0.93 11.16
N SER A 74 -3.99 -1.14 12.37
CA SER A 74 -4.31 -2.38 13.08
C SER A 74 -5.82 -2.38 13.25
N GLY A 75 -6.50 -3.43 12.77
CA GLY A 75 -7.93 -3.59 13.04
C GLY A 75 -8.22 -3.26 14.50
N LEU A 76 -9.34 -2.59 14.79
CA LEU A 76 -9.76 -2.38 16.17
C LEU A 76 -10.24 -3.73 16.73
N SER A 77 -9.35 -4.59 17.22
CA SER A 77 -9.74 -5.67 18.13
C SER A 77 -9.00 -5.59 19.46
N SER A 78 -9.78 -5.78 20.52
CA SER A 78 -9.45 -5.48 21.91
C SER A 78 -8.56 -6.53 22.59
N SER A 79 -7.83 -7.34 21.83
CA SER A 79 -6.92 -8.35 22.38
C SER A 79 -5.48 -7.92 22.16
N ARG A 80 -4.64 -8.07 23.19
CA ARG A 80 -3.22 -7.66 23.27
C ARG A 80 -2.28 -8.33 22.23
N SER A 81 -2.79 -8.91 21.15
CA SER A 81 -2.04 -9.72 20.19
C SER A 81 -2.04 -9.16 18.77
N GLU A 82 -2.45 -7.91 18.54
CA GLU A 82 -2.51 -7.40 17.17
C GLU A 82 -1.20 -6.75 16.76
N ASP A 83 -0.43 -7.51 15.99
CA ASP A 83 0.61 -6.99 15.10
C ASP A 83 -0.02 -5.97 14.16
N SER A 84 0.03 -4.69 14.52
CA SER A 84 -0.08 -3.65 13.51
C SER A 84 1.08 -3.85 12.52
N THR A 85 0.93 -3.43 11.26
CA THR A 85 2.09 -3.38 10.37
C THR A 85 3.23 -2.56 10.95
N TYR A 86 2.96 -1.60 11.82
CA TYR A 86 4.00 -0.89 12.55
C TYR A 86 4.85 -1.79 13.46
N ILE A 87 4.29 -2.86 14.05
CA ILE A 87 5.07 -3.87 14.79
C ILE A 87 5.90 -4.74 13.83
N MET A 88 5.38 -4.97 12.62
CA MET A 88 6.08 -5.68 11.54
C MET A 88 7.29 -4.87 11.01
N HIS A 89 7.18 -3.54 10.90
CA HIS A 89 8.22 -2.66 10.33
C HIS A 89 9.53 -2.59 11.12
N VAL A 90 9.50 -2.73 12.45
CA VAL A 90 10.71 -2.53 13.29
C VAL A 90 11.45 -3.84 13.57
N SER A 91 10.78 -4.99 13.48
CA SER A 91 11.34 -6.30 13.83
C SER A 91 11.83 -7.11 12.62
N TRP A 92 11.26 -6.88 11.44
CA TRP A 92 11.50 -7.72 10.25
C TRP A 92 12.77 -7.42 9.43
N PRO A 93 13.28 -6.18 9.33
CA PRO A 93 14.49 -5.91 8.55
C PRO A 93 15.77 -6.39 9.22
N ALA A 94 15.74 -6.88 10.47
CA ALA A 94 16.94 -7.27 11.21
C ALA A 94 17.76 -8.34 10.47
N ASP A 95 17.07 -9.24 9.76
CA ASP A 95 17.68 -10.33 9.00
C ASP A 95 17.86 -9.98 7.50
N CYS A 96 17.55 -8.74 7.08
CA CYS A 96 17.67 -8.28 5.70
C CYS A 96 18.73 -7.19 5.56
N SER A 97 19.48 -7.23 4.44
CA SER A 97 20.37 -6.12 4.07
C SER A 97 19.56 -4.93 3.56
N VAL A 98 19.59 -3.80 4.29
CA VAL A 98 18.93 -2.54 3.88
C VAL A 98 19.38 -2.09 2.48
N ALA A 99 20.68 -2.25 2.17
CA ALA A 99 21.20 -1.92 0.85
C ALA A 99 20.58 -2.81 -0.24
N SER A 100 20.47 -4.10 0.01
CA SER A 100 19.87 -5.06 -0.93
C SER A 100 18.36 -4.84 -1.10
N MET A 101 17.66 -4.48 -0.03
CA MET A 101 16.25 -4.09 -0.09
C MET A 101 16.05 -2.82 -0.94
N TYR A 102 16.94 -1.84 -0.81
CA TYR A 102 16.90 -0.64 -1.64
C TYR A 102 17.19 -0.94 -3.11
N GLU A 103 18.21 -1.76 -3.39
CA GLU A 103 18.61 -2.17 -4.74
C GLU A 103 17.52 -3.00 -5.44
N ALA A 104 16.71 -3.74 -4.69
CA ALA A 104 15.57 -4.50 -5.21
C ALA A 104 14.46 -3.59 -5.78
N LEU A 105 14.36 -2.33 -5.34
CA LEU A 105 13.30 -1.43 -5.77
C LEU A 105 13.55 -0.88 -7.18
N PRO A 106 12.58 -0.98 -8.11
CA PRO A 106 12.71 -0.36 -9.41
C PRO A 106 12.85 1.16 -9.29
N LYS A 107 13.76 1.78 -10.05
CA LYS A 107 13.99 3.24 -10.03
C LYS A 107 12.71 4.09 -10.19
N THR A 108 11.77 3.61 -11.01
CA THR A 108 10.46 4.25 -11.20
C THR A 108 9.63 4.28 -9.92
N VAL A 109 9.70 3.21 -9.11
CA VAL A 109 9.03 3.14 -7.80
C VAL A 109 9.76 4.04 -6.82
N VAL A 110 11.10 3.99 -6.76
CA VAL A 110 11.88 4.87 -5.89
C VAL A 110 11.52 6.34 -6.13
N ALA A 111 11.43 6.76 -7.39
CA ALA A 111 11.00 8.11 -7.74
C ALA A 111 9.60 8.46 -7.23
N ALA A 112 8.65 7.52 -7.28
CA ALA A 112 7.29 7.70 -6.75
C ALA A 112 7.27 7.79 -5.21
N LEU A 113 8.09 6.96 -4.53
CA LEU A 113 8.27 6.98 -3.08
C LEU A 113 8.86 8.30 -2.60
N THR A 114 9.85 8.83 -3.33
CA THR A 114 10.57 10.07 -2.97
C THR A 114 9.91 11.35 -3.49
N ARG A 115 8.87 11.26 -4.31
CA ARG A 115 8.11 12.45 -4.74
C ARG A 115 7.41 13.04 -3.52
N GLY A 116 8.06 14.05 -2.94
CA GLY A 116 7.60 14.71 -1.73
C GLY A 116 6.16 15.22 -1.83
N VAL A 117 5.48 15.27 -0.69
CA VAL A 117 4.16 15.87 -0.52
C VAL A 117 4.30 17.40 -0.55
N GLY A 118 4.71 17.96 -1.70
CA GLY A 118 4.79 19.40 -1.96
C GLY A 118 3.54 19.93 -2.66
N LYS A 119 2.35 19.52 -2.20
CA LYS A 119 1.13 19.43 -3.03
C LYS A 119 0.00 20.36 -2.62
N LEU A 120 0.31 21.52 -2.07
CA LEU A 120 -0.70 22.57 -1.96
C LEU A 120 -0.75 23.30 -3.30
N GLY A 121 -1.93 23.34 -3.92
CA GLY A 121 -2.16 24.12 -5.14
C GLY A 121 -2.02 23.37 -6.47
N MET A 122 -2.11 22.04 -6.50
CA MET A 122 -2.09 21.27 -7.75
C MET A 122 -3.38 21.47 -8.55
N ARG A 123 -3.28 21.48 -9.89
CA ARG A 123 -4.46 21.44 -10.78
C ARG A 123 -4.98 20.01 -10.95
N ASP A 124 -6.24 19.86 -11.35
CA ASP A 124 -6.88 18.56 -11.61
C ASP A 124 -6.06 17.63 -12.52
N THR A 125 -5.47 18.19 -13.58
CA THR A 125 -4.63 17.43 -14.52
C THR A 125 -3.38 16.87 -13.85
N GLU A 126 -2.75 17.65 -12.97
CA GLU A 126 -1.53 17.25 -12.25
C GLU A 126 -1.86 16.23 -11.16
N ALA A 127 -3.00 16.41 -10.49
CA ALA A 127 -3.52 15.45 -9.52
C ALA A 127 -3.83 14.11 -10.17
N THR A 128 -4.49 14.12 -11.34
CA THR A 128 -4.81 12.92 -12.12
C THR A 128 -3.54 12.20 -12.57
N GLU A 129 -2.55 12.95 -13.08
CA GLU A 129 -1.26 12.39 -13.47
C GLU A 129 -0.54 11.75 -12.27
N TRP A 130 -0.56 12.41 -11.11
CA TRP A 130 0.03 11.88 -9.89
C TRP A 130 -0.62 10.56 -9.46
N VAL A 131 -1.95 10.50 -9.45
CA VAL A 131 -2.72 9.29 -9.12
C VAL A 131 -2.41 8.16 -10.10
N SER A 132 -2.34 8.47 -11.40
CA SER A 132 -1.96 7.48 -12.42
C SER A 132 -0.56 6.89 -12.17
N GLN A 133 0.42 7.74 -11.85
CA GLN A 133 1.77 7.29 -11.53
C GLN A 133 1.82 6.47 -10.23
N TRP A 134 1.02 6.85 -9.24
CA TRP A 134 0.86 6.07 -8.01
C TRP A 134 0.30 4.66 -8.31
N CYS A 135 -0.77 4.55 -9.12
CA CYS A 135 -1.34 3.26 -9.51
C CYS A 135 -0.33 2.39 -10.25
N LEU A 136 0.45 2.97 -11.17
CA LEU A 136 1.50 2.25 -11.91
C LEU A 136 2.61 1.75 -10.97
N ALA A 137 3.03 2.57 -10.01
CA ALA A 137 4.04 2.20 -9.02
C ALA A 137 3.54 1.07 -8.12
N LEU A 138 2.32 1.18 -7.59
CA LEU A 138 1.72 0.18 -6.72
C LEU A 138 1.55 -1.16 -7.45
N LYS A 139 0.99 -1.14 -8.68
CA LYS A 139 0.87 -2.35 -9.50
C LYS A 139 2.21 -3.06 -9.69
N LYS A 140 3.27 -2.30 -9.96
CA LYS A 140 4.62 -2.85 -10.17
C LYS A 140 5.17 -3.47 -8.89
N ILE A 141 4.91 -2.87 -7.73
CA ILE A 141 5.35 -3.40 -6.43
C ILE A 141 4.56 -4.63 -6.00
N LEU A 142 3.24 -4.66 -6.24
CA LEU A 142 2.45 -5.85 -5.97
C LEU A 142 2.92 -7.02 -6.85
N GLN A 143 3.22 -6.78 -8.13
CA GLN A 143 3.77 -7.81 -9.00
C GLN A 143 5.17 -8.26 -8.52
N MET A 144 6.04 -7.31 -8.13
CA MET A 144 7.35 -7.63 -7.56
C MET A 144 7.24 -8.48 -6.29
N LEU A 145 6.22 -8.26 -5.46
CA LEU A 145 5.97 -9.09 -4.27
C LEU A 145 5.58 -10.52 -4.66
N ILE A 146 4.68 -10.66 -5.64
CA ILE A 146 4.24 -11.98 -6.13
C ILE A 146 5.42 -12.78 -6.69
N ASP A 147 6.28 -12.10 -7.45
CA ASP A 147 7.41 -12.73 -8.15
C ASP A 147 8.67 -12.88 -7.28
N ALA A 148 8.64 -12.47 -6.00
CA ALA A 148 9.82 -12.46 -5.15
C ALA A 148 10.29 -13.88 -4.81
N ASP A 149 11.56 -14.16 -5.14
CA ASP A 149 12.25 -15.42 -4.87
C ASP A 149 13.33 -15.30 -3.77
N ALA A 150 13.53 -14.09 -3.26
CA ALA A 150 14.44 -13.78 -2.16
C ALA A 150 13.73 -12.92 -1.10
N LEU A 151 14.07 -13.14 0.16
CA LEU A 151 13.42 -12.50 1.29
C LEU A 151 13.53 -10.97 1.23
N GLU A 152 14.70 -10.44 0.86
CA GLU A 152 14.95 -9.01 0.75
C GLU A 152 14.03 -8.36 -0.30
N HIS A 153 13.70 -9.06 -1.38
CA HIS A 153 12.81 -8.57 -2.42
C HIS A 153 11.37 -8.53 -1.93
N ALA A 154 10.90 -9.60 -1.29
CA ALA A 154 9.56 -9.65 -0.70
C ALA A 154 9.38 -8.57 0.38
N MET A 155 10.38 -8.43 1.24
CA MET A 155 10.42 -7.42 2.30
C MET A 155 10.43 -6.00 1.73
N ALA A 156 11.30 -5.72 0.75
CA ALA A 156 11.34 -4.42 0.08
C ALA A 156 9.99 -4.07 -0.57
N ALA A 157 9.34 -5.03 -1.21
CA ALA A 157 8.04 -4.82 -1.82
C ALA A 157 6.96 -4.51 -0.78
N LEU A 158 6.89 -5.26 0.33
CA LEU A 158 5.96 -4.97 1.42
C LEU A 158 6.17 -3.56 2.02
N LEU A 159 7.42 -3.17 2.27
CA LEU A 159 7.72 -1.82 2.74
C LEU A 159 7.26 -0.76 1.73
N ALA A 160 7.50 -0.99 0.44
CA ALA A 160 7.10 -0.08 -0.62
C ALA A 160 5.57 0.03 -0.76
N VAL A 161 4.81 -1.05 -0.56
CA VAL A 161 3.34 -0.99 -0.50
C VAL A 161 2.91 -0.01 0.59
N ASP A 162 3.43 -0.16 1.80
CA ASP A 162 3.04 0.64 2.96
C ASP A 162 3.42 2.11 2.81
N LEU A 163 4.60 2.39 2.24
CA LEU A 163 5.01 3.74 1.90
C LEU A 163 4.12 4.35 0.81
N LEU A 164 3.75 3.60 -0.23
CA LEU A 164 2.85 4.09 -1.28
C LEU A 164 1.45 4.39 -0.75
N LEU A 165 0.91 3.54 0.12
CA LEU A 165 -0.38 3.77 0.78
C LEU A 165 -0.34 5.01 1.67
N THR A 166 0.72 5.16 2.47
CA THR A 166 0.92 6.34 3.32
C THR A 166 1.09 7.62 2.50
N ASN A 167 1.77 7.53 1.35
CA ASN A 167 1.91 8.64 0.41
C ASN A 167 0.56 9.02 -0.23
N LEU A 168 -0.31 8.05 -0.51
CA LEU A 168 -1.67 8.31 -0.98
C LEU A 168 -2.52 9.00 0.10
N VAL A 169 -2.49 8.52 1.34
CA VAL A 169 -3.18 9.21 2.45
C VAL A 169 -2.70 10.65 2.57
N SER A 170 -1.38 10.86 2.59
CA SER A 170 -0.79 12.20 2.68
C SER A 170 -1.17 13.07 1.48
N PHE A 171 -1.31 12.48 0.29
CA PHE A 171 -1.80 13.16 -0.89
C PHE A 171 -3.25 13.60 -0.74
N ILE A 172 -4.13 12.69 -0.32
CA ILE A 172 -5.56 12.98 -0.13
C ILE A 172 -5.74 14.10 0.89
N THR A 173 -5.04 14.04 2.02
CA THR A 173 -5.05 15.10 3.03
C THR A 173 -4.56 16.45 2.46
N ALA A 174 -3.52 16.45 1.62
CA ALA A 174 -3.08 17.68 0.95
C ALA A 174 -4.11 18.21 -0.06
N MET A 175 -4.81 17.32 -0.76
CA MET A 175 -5.89 17.67 -1.69
C MET A 175 -7.10 18.26 -0.96
N HIS A 176 -7.38 17.83 0.27
CA HIS A 176 -8.37 18.49 1.14
C HIS A 176 -8.01 19.95 1.49
N LEU A 177 -6.74 20.33 1.35
CA LEU A 177 -6.29 21.71 1.60
C LEU A 177 -6.06 22.48 0.29
N ASN A 178 -6.35 21.89 -0.87
CA ASN A 178 -6.04 22.47 -2.16
C ASN A 178 -7.16 23.44 -2.62
N PRO A 179 -6.88 24.75 -2.76
CA PRO A 179 -7.89 25.75 -3.10
C PRO A 179 -8.32 25.72 -4.57
N PHE A 180 -7.64 24.99 -5.46
CA PHE A 180 -7.98 24.91 -6.88
C PHE A 180 -8.87 23.72 -7.25
N LEU A 181 -9.14 22.84 -6.28
CA LEU A 181 -10.14 21.78 -6.41
C LEU A 181 -11.42 22.36 -5.82
N ASP A 182 -12.18 23.02 -6.69
CA ASP A 182 -13.29 23.86 -6.29
C ASP A 182 -14.30 23.06 -5.43
N ARG A 183 -14.63 23.57 -4.24
CA ARG A 183 -15.54 22.91 -3.29
C ARG A 183 -17.00 23.27 -3.50
N GLN A 184 -17.32 24.13 -4.46
CA GLN A 184 -18.69 24.57 -4.74
C GLN A 184 -18.78 25.29 -6.09
N GLY A 185 -19.54 24.69 -7.01
CA GLY A 185 -20.73 25.33 -7.56
C GLY A 185 -21.94 24.67 -6.94
#